data_AF-A0A6A4VG01-F1
#
_entry.id   AF-A0A6A4VG01-F1
#
_cell.length_a   1.000
_cell.length_b   1.000
_cell.length_c   1.000
_cell.angle_alpha   90.00
_cell.angle_beta   90.00
_cell.angle_gamma   90.00
#
_symmetry.space_group_name_H-M   'P 1'
#
loop_
_entity.id
_entity.type
_entity.pdbx_description
1 polymer ?
#
loop_
_entity_poly.entity_id
_entity_poly.type
_entity_poly.pdbx_seq_one_letter_code
_entity_poly.pdbx_strand_id
1 'polypeptide(L)'
;MRGEIVYGPYREHVQGYLEHSDTVLCLTYEQMHQDRGSVVRKVADFLGVSLSDADVDDIAKNTSFEVMKANPDTNFRQWEDNGLVSGTEEGTFMRKGVVGDWRNYFTEEESETFLKWRNEEVAPLN
;
A
#
# COMPACT_ATOMS: atom_id res chain seq x y z
N MET A 1 -17.35 1.67 11.03
CA MET A 1 -17.53 0.93 9.74
C MET A 1 -17.89 -0.51 10.05
N ARG A 2 -18.71 -1.19 9.23
CA ARG A 2 -19.19 -2.56 9.52
C ARG A 2 -18.24 -3.69 9.14
N GLY A 3 -17.19 -3.42 8.36
CA GLY A 3 -16.20 -4.44 7.97
C GLY A 3 -16.68 -5.48 6.96
N GLU A 4 -17.86 -5.29 6.36
CA GLU A 4 -18.50 -6.18 5.39
C GLU A 4 -17.85 -6.07 4.00
N ILE A 5 -16.56 -6.39 3.90
CA ILE A 5 -15.76 -6.38 2.68
C ILE A 5 -14.89 -7.64 2.60
N VAL A 6 -14.39 -7.95 1.42
CA VAL A 6 -13.43 -9.05 1.23
C VAL A 6 -12.20 -8.82 2.13
N TYR A 7 -11.82 -9.84 2.89
CA TYR A 7 -10.75 -9.81 3.90
C TYR A 7 -10.95 -8.82 5.07
N GLY A 8 -12.15 -8.28 5.25
CA GLY A 8 -12.50 -7.47 6.42
C GLY A 8 -12.73 -8.30 7.70
N PRO A 9 -12.75 -7.65 8.88
CA PRO A 9 -12.62 -6.19 9.07
C PRO A 9 -11.16 -5.70 9.10
N TYR A 10 -10.94 -4.47 8.64
CA TYR A 10 -9.60 -3.89 8.44
C TYR A 10 -8.74 -3.83 9.71
N ARG A 11 -9.35 -3.43 10.85
CA ARG A 11 -8.65 -3.25 12.12
C ARG A 11 -8.04 -4.57 12.59
N GLU A 12 -8.85 -5.62 12.68
CA GLU A 12 -8.43 -6.96 13.10
C GLU A 12 -7.40 -7.54 12.15
N HIS A 13 -7.57 -7.33 10.84
CA HIS A 13 -6.59 -7.75 9.83
C HIS A 13 -5.22 -7.11 10.09
N VAL A 14 -5.15 -5.80 10.31
CA VAL A 14 -3.88 -5.10 10.59
C VAL A 14 -3.31 -5.49 11.94
N GLN A 15 -4.15 -5.52 12.99
CA GLN A 15 -3.74 -5.87 14.35
C GLN A 15 -3.07 -7.25 14.40
N GLY A 16 -3.62 -8.26 13.70
CA GLY A 16 -3.07 -9.61 13.70
C GLY A 16 -1.62 -9.69 13.19
N TYR A 17 -1.23 -8.87 12.21
CA TYR A 17 0.17 -8.81 11.76
C TYR A 17 1.06 -8.05 12.74
N LEU A 18 0.57 -6.94 13.32
CA LEU A 18 1.33 -6.14 14.28
C LEU A 18 1.67 -6.91 15.57
N GLU A 19 0.78 -7.80 16.00
CA GLU A 19 1.01 -8.71 17.13
C GLU A 19 2.19 -9.68 16.90
N HIS A 20 2.62 -9.87 15.66
CA HIS A 20 3.76 -10.71 15.25
C HIS A 20 4.92 -9.87 14.69
N SER A 21 5.03 -8.60 15.07
CA SER A 21 6.05 -7.66 14.57
C SER A 21 7.49 -8.03 14.93
N ASP A 22 7.69 -9.01 15.81
CA ASP A 22 9.00 -9.61 16.10
C ASP A 22 9.50 -10.51 14.97
N THR A 23 8.58 -11.07 14.16
CA THR A 23 8.87 -11.99 13.06
C THR A 23 8.36 -11.51 11.71
N VAL A 24 7.53 -10.47 11.68
CA VAL A 24 6.93 -9.87 10.48
C VAL A 24 7.38 -8.42 10.35
N LEU A 25 7.99 -8.07 9.22
CA LEU A 25 8.27 -6.68 8.88
C LEU A 25 6.97 -5.95 8.50
N CYS A 26 6.52 -5.06 9.37
CA CYS A 26 5.36 -4.21 9.11
C CYS A 26 5.80 -2.86 8.52
N LEU A 27 5.27 -2.53 7.34
CA LEU A 27 5.52 -1.28 6.62
C LEU A 27 4.20 -0.64 6.21
N THR A 28 4.14 0.69 6.17
CA THR A 28 2.97 1.39 5.62
C THR A 28 3.21 1.84 4.18
N TYR A 29 2.11 1.98 3.44
CA TYR A 29 2.16 2.51 2.08
C TYR A 29 2.70 3.95 2.05
N GLU A 30 2.35 4.76 3.06
CA GLU A 30 2.81 6.14 3.20
C GLU A 30 4.32 6.22 3.43
N GLN A 31 4.91 5.29 4.21
CA GLN A 31 6.36 5.20 4.37
C GLN A 31 7.04 4.91 3.04
N MET A 32 6.49 3.97 2.25
CA MET A 32 7.00 3.69 0.91
C MET A 32 6.91 4.90 -0.02
N HIS A 33 5.85 5.70 0.10
CA HIS A 33 5.71 6.91 -0.71
C HIS A 33 6.63 8.06 -0.24
N GLN A 34 6.92 8.14 1.07
CA GLN A 34 7.72 9.20 1.66
C GLN A 34 9.24 9.00 1.42
N ASP A 35 9.74 7.80 1.64
CA ASP A 35 11.16 7.46 1.45
C ASP A 35 11.32 5.99 1.05
N ARG A 36 11.36 5.76 -0.25
CA ARG A 36 11.51 4.42 -0.86
C ARG A 36 12.85 3.79 -0.50
N GLY A 37 13.93 4.57 -0.49
CA GLY A 37 15.28 4.06 -0.22
C GLY A 37 15.41 3.55 1.21
N SER A 38 14.85 4.28 2.18
CA SER A 38 14.78 3.83 3.58
C SER A 38 13.98 2.53 3.70
N VAL A 39 12.85 2.40 3.01
CA VAL A 39 12.07 1.16 3.04
C VAL A 39 12.83 -0.01 2.39
N VAL A 40 13.49 0.20 1.26
CA VAL A 40 14.32 -0.84 0.62
C VAL A 40 15.39 -1.35 1.59
N ARG A 41 16.07 -0.46 2.32
CA ARG A 41 17.05 -0.86 3.34
C ARG A 41 16.42 -1.65 4.47
N LYS A 42 15.26 -1.23 5.00
CA LYS A 42 14.53 -1.98 6.03
C LYS A 42 14.18 -3.40 5.58
N VAL A 43 13.74 -3.55 4.33
CA VAL A 43 13.42 -4.86 3.74
C VAL A 43 14.70 -5.70 3.61
N ALA A 44 15.79 -5.11 3.11
CA ALA A 44 17.07 -5.81 2.97
C ALA A 44 17.63 -6.28 4.33
N ASP A 45 17.59 -5.41 5.35
CA ASP A 45 18.02 -5.73 6.71
C ASP A 45 17.18 -6.87 7.31
N PHE A 46 15.86 -6.83 7.13
CA PHE A 46 14.97 -7.89 7.59
C PHE A 46 15.24 -9.24 6.90
N LEU A 47 15.60 -9.22 5.61
CA LEU A 47 15.97 -10.41 4.85
C LEU A 47 17.43 -10.85 5.08
N GLY A 48 18.23 -10.10 5.83
CA GLY A 48 19.65 -10.37 6.06
C GLY A 48 20.52 -10.17 4.81
N VAL A 49 20.12 -9.27 3.91
CA VAL A 49 20.81 -8.96 2.65
C VAL A 49 21.53 -7.62 2.76
N SER A 50 22.83 -7.59 2.43
CA SER A 50 23.57 -6.33 2.33
C SER A 50 23.42 -5.72 0.95
N LEU A 51 23.12 -4.42 0.88
CA LEU A 51 22.99 -3.65 -0.35
C LEU A 51 23.97 -2.48 -0.36
N SER A 52 24.52 -2.17 -1.54
CA SER A 52 25.21 -0.90 -1.74
C SER A 52 24.20 0.24 -1.93
N ASP A 53 24.66 1.49 -1.84
CA ASP A 53 23.79 2.65 -2.12
C ASP A 53 23.29 2.64 -3.56
N ALA A 54 24.12 2.20 -4.51
CA ALA A 54 23.72 2.06 -5.91
C ALA A 54 22.61 1.01 -6.08
N ASP A 55 22.68 -0.13 -5.39
CA ASP A 55 21.62 -1.15 -5.43
C ASP A 55 20.31 -0.61 -4.86
N VAL A 56 20.38 0.15 -3.75
CA VAL A 56 19.21 0.78 -3.14
C VAL A 56 18.56 1.76 -4.10
N ASP A 57 19.35 2.62 -4.74
CA ASP A 57 18.86 3.61 -5.71
C ASP A 57 18.22 2.92 -6.94
N ASP A 58 18.86 1.88 -7.46
CA ASP A 58 18.34 1.12 -8.59
C ASP A 58 17.04 0.38 -8.25
N ILE A 59 16.96 -0.27 -7.09
CA ILE A 59 15.73 -0.93 -6.62
C ILE A 59 14.62 0.10 -6.40
N ALA A 60 14.93 1.22 -5.72
CA ALA A 60 13.96 2.27 -5.44
C ALA A 60 13.42 2.90 -6.74
N LYS A 61 14.25 3.05 -7.77
CA LYS A 61 13.83 3.51 -9.10
C LYS A 61 12.95 2.48 -9.81
N ASN A 62 13.39 1.22 -9.88
CA ASN A 62 12.70 0.19 -10.65
C ASN A 62 11.35 -0.22 -10.06
N THR A 63 11.19 -0.08 -8.75
CA THR A 63 9.91 -0.35 -8.07
C THR A 63 9.04 0.90 -7.93
N SER A 64 9.40 2.02 -8.59
CA SER A 64 8.60 3.26 -8.58
C SER A 64 7.26 3.03 -9.28
N PHE A 65 6.26 3.81 -8.91
CA PHE A 65 4.91 3.62 -9.44
C PHE A 65 4.89 3.74 -10.97
N GLU A 66 5.60 4.73 -11.51
CA GLU A 66 5.69 5.04 -12.92
C GLU A 66 6.38 3.91 -13.69
N VAL A 67 7.50 3.40 -13.17
CA VAL A 67 8.22 2.30 -13.81
C VAL A 67 7.40 1.02 -13.74
N MET A 68 6.81 0.69 -12.59
CA MET A 68 5.97 -0.50 -12.44
C MET A 68 4.70 -0.43 -13.30
N LYS A 69 4.08 0.75 -13.43
CA LYS A 69 2.88 0.96 -14.27
C LYS A 69 3.20 0.79 -15.76
N ALA A 70 4.39 1.19 -16.18
CA ALA A 70 4.85 1.00 -17.55
C ALA A 70 5.30 -0.43 -17.85
N ASN A 71 5.73 -1.20 -16.84
CA ASN A 71 6.27 -2.54 -17.01
C ASN A 71 5.15 -3.61 -17.13
N PRO A 72 5.05 -4.36 -18.25
CA PRO A 72 4.06 -5.42 -18.45
C PRO A 72 4.10 -6.54 -17.41
N ASP A 73 5.27 -6.80 -16.80
CA ASP A 73 5.42 -7.86 -15.79
C ASP A 73 4.85 -7.47 -14.42
N THR A 74 4.60 -6.17 -14.19
CA THR A 74 4.15 -5.64 -12.89
C THR A 74 2.87 -4.83 -12.94
N ASN A 75 2.40 -4.43 -14.12
CA ASN A 75 1.20 -3.60 -14.25
C ASN A 75 -0.12 -4.40 -14.29
N PHE A 76 -0.03 -5.74 -14.36
CA PHE A 76 -1.16 -6.67 -14.33
C PHE A 76 -2.25 -6.41 -15.39
N ARG A 77 -1.89 -5.87 -16.56
CA ARG A 77 -2.88 -5.64 -17.63
C ARG A 77 -3.55 -6.91 -18.13
N GLN A 78 -2.92 -8.08 -17.98
CA GLN A 78 -3.54 -9.37 -18.29
C GLN A 78 -4.78 -9.69 -17.41
N TRP A 79 -4.99 -8.97 -16.31
CA TRP A 79 -6.22 -9.06 -15.52
C TRP A 79 -7.41 -8.34 -16.18
N GLU A 80 -7.14 -7.46 -17.14
CA GLU A 80 -8.18 -6.85 -17.99
C GLU A 80 -8.76 -7.93 -18.91
N ASP A 81 -7.89 -8.78 -19.47
CA ASP A 81 -8.28 -9.85 -20.40
C ASP A 81 -9.16 -10.92 -19.74
N ASN A 82 -8.95 -11.19 -18.44
CA ASN A 82 -9.72 -12.19 -17.69
C ASN A 82 -10.88 -11.60 -16.87
N GLY A 83 -11.10 -10.28 -16.96
CA GLY A 83 -12.20 -9.56 -16.31
C GLY A 83 -12.06 -9.41 -14.79
N LEU A 84 -10.89 -9.67 -14.20
CA LEU A 84 -10.64 -9.39 -12.77
C LEU A 84 -10.57 -7.90 -12.49
N VAL A 85 -10.17 -7.09 -13.48
CA VAL A 85 -10.20 -5.63 -13.42
C VAL A 85 -10.89 -5.10 -14.69
N SER A 86 -11.51 -3.92 -14.62
CA SER A 86 -12.32 -3.39 -15.74
C SER A 86 -11.49 -2.87 -16.91
N GLY A 87 -10.21 -2.56 -16.69
CA GLY A 87 -9.34 -1.91 -17.67
C GLY A 87 -9.69 -0.45 -17.96
N THR A 88 -10.71 0.10 -17.29
CA THR A 88 -10.99 1.55 -17.32
C THR A 88 -9.97 2.29 -16.46
N GLU A 89 -9.86 3.61 -16.63
CA GLU A 89 -8.95 4.42 -15.81
C GLU A 89 -9.20 4.23 -14.30
N GLU A 90 -10.46 3.99 -13.91
CA GLU A 90 -10.85 3.78 -12.51
C GLU A 90 -10.66 2.34 -12.02
N GLY A 91 -10.63 1.36 -12.92
CA GLY A 91 -10.57 -0.06 -12.58
C GLY A 91 -9.44 -0.79 -13.30
N THR A 92 -8.30 -0.12 -13.51
CA THR A 92 -7.01 -0.78 -13.80
C THR A 92 -6.25 -1.05 -12.50
N PHE A 93 -5.37 -2.05 -12.49
CA PHE A 93 -4.62 -2.44 -11.29
C PHE A 93 -3.72 -1.31 -10.76
N MET A 94 -2.93 -0.69 -11.65
CA MET A 94 -2.07 0.44 -11.32
C MET A 94 -2.74 1.79 -11.63
N ARG A 95 -3.58 2.26 -10.69
CA ARG A 95 -4.45 3.43 -10.88
C ARG A 95 -3.71 4.78 -10.78
N LYS A 96 -3.57 5.34 -9.57
CA LYS A 96 -2.98 6.69 -9.33
C LYS A 96 -1.65 6.70 -8.57
N GLY A 97 -1.44 5.78 -7.63
CA GLY A 97 -0.18 5.70 -6.89
C GLY A 97 0.09 6.86 -5.92
N VAL A 98 -0.95 7.51 -5.38
CA VAL A 98 -0.82 8.70 -4.52
C VAL A 98 -1.48 8.50 -3.15
N VAL A 99 -0.98 9.21 -2.14
CA VAL A 99 -1.52 9.23 -0.78
C VAL A 99 -2.59 10.32 -0.64
N GLY A 100 -3.68 10.01 0.05
CA GLY A 100 -4.70 11.00 0.45
C GLY A 100 -5.83 11.24 -0.57
N ASP A 101 -5.86 10.49 -1.68
CA ASP A 101 -6.87 10.65 -2.73
C ASP A 101 -8.31 10.35 -2.28
N TRP A 102 -8.49 9.67 -1.14
CA TRP A 102 -9.81 9.41 -0.54
C TRP A 102 -10.64 10.68 -0.36
N ARG A 103 -9.99 11.84 -0.13
CA ARG A 103 -10.64 13.16 0.03
C ARG A 103 -11.40 13.62 -1.22
N ASN A 104 -11.06 13.09 -2.39
CA ASN A 104 -11.74 13.41 -3.64
C ASN A 104 -13.02 12.59 -3.84
N TYR A 105 -13.26 11.57 -3.02
CA TYR A 105 -14.40 10.65 -3.16
C TYR A 105 -15.40 10.80 -2.01
N PHE A 106 -14.95 11.27 -0.86
CA PHE A 106 -15.80 11.35 0.33
C PHE A 106 -16.50 12.70 0.35
N THR A 107 -17.80 12.67 0.66
CA THR A 107 -18.50 13.85 1.16
C THR A 107 -17.93 14.28 2.51
N GLU A 108 -18.33 15.47 2.97
CA GLU A 108 -17.92 15.98 4.28
C GLU A 108 -18.36 15.06 5.41
N GLU A 109 -19.61 14.60 5.41
CA GLU A 109 -20.16 13.67 6.39
C GLU A 109 -19.43 12.31 6.41
N GLU A 110 -19.12 11.76 5.23
CA GLU A 110 -18.35 10.52 5.11
C GLU A 110 -16.92 10.71 5.62
N SER A 111 -16.31 11.87 5.35
CA SER A 111 -14.98 12.22 5.85
C SER A 111 -14.95 12.29 7.37
N GLU A 112 -15.94 12.93 8.00
CA GLU A 112 -16.06 13.00 9.46
C GLU A 112 -16.22 11.59 10.07
N THR A 113 -17.12 10.79 9.50
CA THR A 113 -17.37 9.41 9.95
C THR A 113 -16.11 8.55 9.83
N PHE A 114 -15.38 8.66 8.71
CA PHE A 114 -14.13 7.96 8.47
C PHE A 114 -13.04 8.37 9.45
N LEU A 115 -12.84 9.67 9.65
CA LEU A 115 -11.81 10.19 10.54
C LEU A 115 -12.07 9.81 11.99
N LYS A 116 -13.33 9.85 12.43
CA LYS A 116 -13.73 9.36 13.76
C LYS A 116 -13.34 7.90 13.93
N TRP A 117 -13.80 7.02 13.03
CA TRP A 117 -13.46 5.59 13.07
C TRP A 117 -11.94 5.36 13.04
N ARG A 118 -11.21 6.03 12.13
CA ARG A 118 -9.75 5.88 12.03
C ARG A 118 -9.06 6.25 13.33
N ASN A 119 -9.46 7.35 13.97
CA ASN A 119 -8.84 7.82 15.22
C ASN A 119 -9.15 6.91 16.40
N GLU A 120 -10.36 6.35 16.46
CA GLU A 120 -10.80 5.47 17.56
C GLU A 120 -10.26 4.04 17.41
N GLU A 121 -10.19 3.52 16.18
CA GLU A 121 -9.98 2.10 15.93
C GLU A 121 -8.61 1.75 15.33
N VAL A 122 -8.06 2.62 14.49
CA VAL A 122 -6.85 2.33 13.69
C VAL A 122 -5.62 3.05 14.22
N ALA A 123 -5.73 4.34 14.54
CA ALA A 123 -4.62 5.13 15.07
C ALA A 123 -3.99 4.53 16.34
N PRO A 124 -4.73 3.89 17.26
CA PRO A 124 -4.13 3.24 18.44
C PRO A 124 -3.27 2.01 18.14
N LEU A 125 -3.25 1.51 16.90
CA LEU A 125 -2.42 0.36 16.49
C LEU A 125 -0.96 0.77 16.19
N ASN A 126 -0.70 2.07 15.97
CA ASN A 126 0.61 2.60 15.57
C ASN A 126 1.35 3.30 16.72
#